data_AF-A0A8E0QL07-F1
#
_entry.id   AF-A0A8E0QL07-F1
#
_cell.length_a   1.000
_cell.length_b   1.000
_cell.length_c   1.000
_cell.angle_alpha   90.00
_cell.angle_beta   90.00
_cell.angle_gamma   90.00
#
_symmetry.space_group_name_H-M   'P 1'
#
loop_
_entity.id
_entity.type
_entity.pdbx_description
1 polymer ?
#
loop_
_entity_poly.entity_id
_entity_poly.type
_entity_poly.pdbx_seq_one_letter_code
_entity_poly.pdbx_strand_id
1 'polypeptide(L)'
;MKIIDPQSAVLTNIEVLAYITANPPRRPPNPPPNSRNWVPSPDLRDHNTVVREIHNYIHRLSPHLLKYPAYIHGEPPQSQQQPSAAEAAAAPPTLPPVQPSTPTPIDLALRELVTRLKPFGLTKGEVVMIVNLGVGVDTSSGGPRAGEEEGEGGEQDQMEVDEVEEGNEGVEEAGGESGGGGLSEEDYGALALLDTVIEEREERLSEDDVAQILTIIRETLGSKRRTGSVG
;
A
#
# COMPACT_ATOMS: atom_id res chain seq x y z
N MET A 1 -15.41 9.33 -29.60
CA MET A 1 -14.07 8.92 -29.16
C MET A 1 -13.84 7.50 -29.64
N LYS A 2 -12.67 7.15 -30.18
CA LYS A 2 -12.33 5.77 -30.58
C LYS A 2 -11.24 5.26 -29.66
N ILE A 3 -11.42 4.07 -29.08
CA ILE A 3 -10.40 3.41 -28.26
C ILE A 3 -9.45 2.69 -29.22
N ILE A 4 -8.15 2.96 -29.10
CA ILE A 4 -7.12 2.34 -29.93
C ILE A 4 -6.66 1.03 -29.29
N ASP A 5 -6.31 1.10 -28.01
CA ASP A 5 -5.86 -0.04 -27.21
C ASP A 5 -6.56 0.01 -25.85
N PRO A 6 -7.38 -0.99 -25.49
CA PRO A 6 -8.06 -1.03 -24.21
C PRO A 6 -7.12 -1.34 -23.03
N GLN A 7 -5.96 -1.98 -23.25
CA GLN A 7 -5.07 -2.43 -22.18
C GLN A 7 -3.60 -2.18 -22.53
N SER A 8 -3.22 -0.91 -22.57
CA SER A 8 -1.85 -0.48 -22.90
C SER A 8 -0.84 -0.71 -21.77
N ALA A 9 -1.28 -0.73 -20.52
CA ALA A 9 -0.42 -0.86 -19.35
C ALA A 9 -1.15 -1.50 -18.17
N VAL A 10 -0.36 -2.02 -17.23
CA VAL A 10 -0.81 -2.45 -15.89
C VAL A 10 -0.08 -1.59 -14.88
N LEU A 11 -0.84 -0.95 -13.98
CA LEU A 11 -0.32 -0.06 -12.95
C LEU A 11 -0.63 -0.66 -11.57
N THR A 12 0.33 -0.54 -10.66
CA THR A 12 0.13 -0.87 -9.25
C THR A 12 -0.65 0.25 -8.55
N ASN A 13 -1.33 -0.09 -7.46
CA ASN A 13 -2.08 0.89 -6.66
C ASN A 13 -1.16 2.00 -6.13
N ILE A 14 0.10 1.69 -5.83
CA ILE A 14 1.08 2.68 -5.36
C ILE A 14 1.50 3.66 -6.46
N GLU A 15 1.64 3.23 -7.71
CA GLU A 15 1.92 4.12 -8.85
C GLU A 15 0.73 5.06 -9.11
N VAL A 16 -0.50 4.53 -9.02
CA VAL A 16 -1.72 5.34 -9.15
C VAL A 16 -1.82 6.36 -8.02
N LEU A 17 -1.54 5.95 -6.78
CA LEU A 17 -1.48 6.87 -5.63
C LEU A 17 -0.42 7.95 -5.87
N ALA A 18 0.80 7.57 -6.23
CA ALA A 18 1.90 8.49 -6.49
C ALA A 18 1.53 9.55 -7.53
N TYR A 19 0.91 9.11 -8.63
CA TYR A 19 0.43 10.01 -9.67
C TYR A 19 -0.62 10.97 -9.14
N ILE A 20 -1.64 10.48 -8.43
CA ILE A 20 -2.72 11.34 -7.92
C ILE A 20 -2.20 12.33 -6.86
N THR A 21 -1.31 11.89 -5.97
CA THR A 21 -0.73 12.76 -4.93
C THR A 21 0.16 13.85 -5.53
N ALA A 22 0.94 13.53 -6.57
CA ALA A 22 1.75 14.52 -7.30
C ALA A 22 0.89 15.49 -8.14
N ASN A 23 -0.38 15.16 -8.38
CA ASN A 23 -1.30 15.89 -9.24
C ASN A 23 -2.58 16.27 -8.48
N PRO A 24 -2.52 17.15 -7.47
CA PRO A 24 -3.68 17.47 -6.66
C PRO A 24 -4.81 18.11 -7.50
N PRO A 25 -6.08 17.95 -7.07
CA PRO A 25 -7.25 18.55 -7.70
C PRO A 25 -7.05 20.02 -8.08
N ARG A 26 -7.25 20.33 -9.36
CA ARG A 26 -7.19 21.71 -9.85
C ARG A 26 -8.44 22.47 -9.41
N ARG A 27 -8.26 23.66 -8.84
CA ARG A 27 -9.36 24.60 -8.65
C ARG A 27 -9.67 25.27 -9.99
N PRO A 28 -10.96 25.55 -10.30
CA PRO A 28 -11.29 26.37 -11.47
C PRO A 28 -10.60 27.74 -11.32
N PRO A 29 -9.98 28.28 -12.39
CA PRO A 29 -9.37 29.60 -12.31
C PRO A 29 -10.46 30.66 -12.07
N ASN A 30 -10.15 31.64 -11.22
CA ASN A 30 -11.02 32.79 -11.05
C ASN A 30 -11.11 33.58 -12.37
N PRO A 31 -12.30 34.11 -12.73
CA PRO A 31 -12.42 34.91 -13.93
C PRO A 31 -11.53 36.16 -13.81
N PRO A 32 -10.73 36.49 -14.84
CA PRO A 32 -9.90 37.68 -14.83
C PRO A 32 -10.77 38.94 -14.76
N PRO A 33 -10.31 39.99 -14.07
CA PRO A 33 -11.06 41.23 -13.94
C PRO A 33 -11.39 41.80 -15.32
N ASN A 34 -12.65 42.23 -15.51
CA ASN A 34 -13.23 42.75 -16.76
C ASN A 34 -13.41 41.76 -17.93
N SER A 35 -13.35 40.44 -17.71
CA SER A 35 -13.66 39.47 -18.78
C SER A 35 -15.17 39.31 -18.99
N ARG A 36 -15.69 39.83 -20.12
CA ARG A 36 -17.08 39.60 -20.56
C ARG A 36 -17.30 38.20 -21.17
N ASN A 37 -16.24 37.58 -21.68
CA ASN A 37 -16.27 36.31 -22.41
C ASN A 37 -15.35 35.25 -21.76
N TRP A 38 -15.37 35.14 -20.42
CA TRP A 38 -14.65 34.07 -19.73
C TRP A 38 -15.25 32.72 -20.09
N VAL A 39 -14.45 31.83 -20.66
CA VAL A 39 -14.85 30.44 -20.89
C VAL A 39 -14.50 29.67 -19.61
N PRO A 40 -15.49 29.10 -18.90
CA PRO A 40 -15.22 28.32 -17.70
C PRO A 40 -14.25 27.19 -18.02
N SER A 41 -13.31 26.93 -17.10
CA SER A 41 -12.55 25.68 -17.15
C SER A 41 -13.51 24.48 -17.15
N PRO A 42 -13.09 23.32 -17.68
CA PRO A 42 -13.86 22.10 -17.57
C PRO A 42 -14.35 21.88 -16.14
N ASP A 43 -15.59 21.41 -15.96
CA ASP A 43 -16.08 21.00 -14.65
C ASP A 43 -15.31 19.76 -14.18
N LEU A 44 -14.63 19.87 -13.05
CA LEU A 44 -13.77 18.82 -12.48
C LEU A 44 -14.41 18.13 -11.27
N ARG A 45 -15.69 18.37 -10.97
CA ARG A 45 -16.37 17.81 -9.79
C ARG A 45 -16.27 16.29 -9.70
N ASP A 46 -16.57 15.59 -10.79
CA ASP A 46 -16.56 14.12 -10.82
C ASP A 46 -15.14 13.58 -10.75
N HIS A 47 -14.18 14.24 -11.43
CA HIS A 47 -12.76 13.91 -11.32
C HIS A 47 -12.27 14.00 -9.86
N ASN A 48 -12.62 15.09 -9.16
CA ASN A 48 -12.24 15.29 -7.76
C ASN A 48 -12.91 14.25 -6.84
N THR A 49 -14.12 13.80 -7.19
CA THR A 49 -14.80 12.73 -6.47
C THR A 49 -14.02 11.42 -6.59
N VAL A 50 -13.63 11.03 -7.81
CA VAL A 50 -12.82 9.81 -8.04
C VAL A 50 -11.48 9.90 -7.31
N VAL A 51 -10.78 11.03 -7.39
CA VAL A 51 -9.52 11.25 -6.67
C VAL A 51 -9.69 11.08 -5.16
N ARG A 52 -10.78 11.60 -4.59
CA ARG A 52 -11.08 11.43 -3.16
C ARG A 52 -11.37 9.98 -2.80
N GLU A 53 -12.17 9.28 -3.61
CA GLU A 53 -12.49 7.88 -3.35
C GLU A 53 -11.27 6.96 -3.44
N ILE A 54 -10.32 7.23 -4.32
CA ILE A 54 -9.05 6.47 -4.38
C ILE A 54 -8.25 6.65 -3.08
N HIS A 55 -8.14 7.88 -2.57
CA HIS A 55 -7.50 8.08 -1.26
C HIS A 55 -8.27 7.37 -0.13
N ASN A 56 -9.61 7.40 -0.15
CA ASN A 56 -10.43 6.68 0.83
C ASN A 56 -10.19 5.16 0.78
N TYR A 57 -10.13 4.58 -0.42
CA TYR A 57 -9.82 3.16 -0.63
C TYR A 57 -8.48 2.79 0.01
N ILE A 58 -7.44 3.59 -0.25
CA ILE A 58 -6.10 3.33 0.29
C ILE A 58 -6.09 3.42 1.81
N HIS A 59 -6.68 4.48 2.39
CA HIS A 59 -6.69 4.64 3.85
C HIS A 59 -7.51 3.59 4.60
N ARG A 60 -8.57 3.05 3.98
CA ARG A 60 -9.49 2.10 4.64
C ARG A 60 -9.18 0.64 4.35
N LEU A 61 -8.82 0.32 3.11
CA LEU A 61 -8.70 -1.06 2.63
C LEU A 61 -7.28 -1.47 2.27
N SER A 62 -6.38 -0.50 2.01
CA SER A 62 -4.99 -0.80 1.63
C SER A 62 -3.97 0.10 2.35
N PRO A 63 -4.02 0.20 3.68
CA PRO A 63 -3.16 1.11 4.44
C PRO A 63 -1.68 0.72 4.36
N HIS A 64 -1.36 -0.54 4.01
CA HIS A 64 0.01 -1.02 3.81
C HIS A 64 0.75 -0.26 2.72
N LEU A 65 0.05 0.26 1.69
CA LEU A 65 0.65 1.05 0.62
C LEU A 65 1.30 2.34 1.15
N LEU A 66 0.84 2.84 2.31
CA LEU A 66 1.42 4.02 2.96
C LEU A 66 2.74 3.72 3.68
N LYS A 67 3.05 2.44 3.90
CA LYS A 67 4.30 1.97 4.54
C LYS A 67 5.42 1.71 3.52
N TYR A 68 5.10 1.76 2.23
CA TYR A 68 6.06 1.55 1.15
C TYR A 68 7.11 2.66 1.13
N PRO A 69 8.24 2.45 0.43
CA PRO A 69 9.19 3.51 0.15
C PRO A 69 8.51 4.77 -0.38
N ALA A 70 9.10 5.92 -0.10
CA ALA A 70 8.52 7.21 -0.46
C ALA A 70 8.17 7.27 -1.96
N TYR A 71 6.92 7.62 -2.23
CA TYR A 71 6.32 7.62 -3.56
C TYR A 71 6.14 9.02 -4.17
N ILE A 72 6.58 10.05 -3.44
CA ILE A 72 6.64 11.45 -3.89
C ILE A 72 7.99 12.05 -3.51
N HIS A 73 8.43 13.04 -4.30
CA HIS A 73 9.60 13.85 -3.97
C HIS A 73 9.19 14.95 -2.99
N GLY A 74 9.59 14.85 -1.72
CA GLY A 74 9.31 15.85 -0.68
C GLY A 74 8.17 15.46 0.28
N GLU A 75 7.68 16.42 1.07
CA GLU A 75 6.51 16.21 1.94
C GLU A 75 5.22 16.14 1.10
N PRO A 76 4.25 15.28 1.46
CA PRO A 76 2.94 15.33 0.85
C PRO A 76 2.36 16.73 1.02
N PRO A 77 1.69 17.29 0.00
CA PRO A 77 1.02 18.56 0.17
C PRO A 77 0.08 18.40 1.36
N GLN A 78 0.37 19.09 2.47
CA GLN A 78 -0.48 19.08 3.66
C GLN A 78 -1.91 19.26 3.18
N SER A 79 -2.78 18.33 3.60
CA SER A 79 -4.22 18.40 3.39
C SER A 79 -4.63 19.84 3.59
N GLN A 80 -5.04 20.50 2.50
CA GLN A 80 -5.25 21.94 2.42
C GLN A 80 -6.08 22.40 3.61
N GLN A 81 -5.43 22.89 4.68
CA GLN A 81 -6.00 23.99 5.44
C GLN A 81 -6.20 25.07 4.41
N GLN A 82 -7.46 25.46 4.20
CA GLN A 82 -7.83 26.49 3.24
C GLN A 82 -6.88 27.68 3.43
N PRO A 83 -6.02 28.02 2.45
CA PRO A 83 -5.36 29.31 2.50
C PRO A 83 -6.48 30.35 2.47
N SER A 84 -6.41 31.29 3.42
CA SER A 84 -7.35 32.40 3.49
C SER A 84 -7.41 33.12 2.13
N ALA A 85 -8.57 33.66 1.78
CA ALA A 85 -8.86 34.20 0.44
C ALA A 85 -7.85 35.27 -0.06
N ALA A 86 -7.02 35.83 0.82
CA ALA A 86 -6.01 36.83 0.50
C ALA A 86 -4.78 36.28 -0.24
N GLU A 87 -4.38 35.03 -0.04
CA GLU A 87 -3.17 34.47 -0.69
C GLU A 87 -3.44 33.89 -2.09
N ALA A 88 -4.70 33.64 -2.43
CA ALA A 88 -5.11 33.03 -3.70
C ALA A 88 -5.06 33.99 -4.90
N ALA A 89 -4.92 35.30 -4.67
CA ALA A 89 -4.89 36.30 -5.73
C ALA A 89 -3.53 36.44 -6.43
N ALA A 90 -2.46 35.82 -5.89
CA ALA A 90 -1.09 35.99 -6.37
C ALA A 90 -0.49 34.76 -7.08
N ALA A 91 -1.23 33.64 -7.20
CA ALA A 91 -0.67 32.41 -7.76
C ALA A 91 -0.65 32.45 -9.31
N PRO A 92 0.52 32.22 -9.96
CA PRO A 92 0.63 32.17 -11.42
C PRO A 92 -0.14 30.97 -12.01
N PRO A 93 -0.47 30.99 -13.31
CA PRO A 93 -1.22 29.92 -13.98
C PRO A 93 -0.50 28.57 -13.80
N THR A 94 -1.23 27.59 -13.28
CA THR A 94 -0.70 26.27 -12.94
C THR A 94 -0.28 25.55 -14.22
N LEU A 95 1.04 25.45 -14.43
CA LEU A 95 1.66 24.70 -15.51
C LEU A 95 1.18 23.23 -15.53
N PRO A 96 1.19 22.54 -16.69
CA PRO A 96 0.90 21.11 -16.75
C PRO A 96 1.86 20.35 -15.81
N PRO A 97 1.40 19.23 -15.24
CA PRO A 97 2.18 18.53 -14.25
C PRO A 97 3.49 18.04 -14.86
N VAL A 98 4.58 18.52 -14.28
CA VAL A 98 5.90 18.02 -14.58
C VAL A 98 5.98 16.66 -13.90
N GLN A 99 5.82 15.59 -14.68
CA GLN A 99 6.24 14.26 -14.25
C GLN A 99 7.70 14.41 -13.81
N PRO A 100 8.05 14.16 -12.54
CA PRO A 100 9.43 14.28 -12.11
C PRO A 100 10.25 13.31 -12.96
N SER A 101 11.22 13.85 -13.70
CA SER A 101 12.11 13.04 -14.55
C SER A 101 13.04 12.13 -13.74
N THR A 102 13.07 12.32 -12.42
CA THR A 102 13.89 11.57 -11.47
C THR A 102 13.06 10.45 -10.85
N PRO A 103 13.55 9.19 -10.89
CA PRO A 103 12.91 8.07 -10.20
C PRO A 103 12.75 8.35 -8.70
N THR A 104 11.58 8.05 -8.17
CA THR A 104 11.30 8.06 -6.72
C THR A 104 11.89 6.81 -6.04
N PRO A 105 12.05 6.80 -4.71
CA PRO A 105 12.45 5.61 -3.97
C PRO A 105 11.58 4.39 -4.25
N ILE A 106 10.26 4.55 -4.40
CA ILE A 106 9.38 3.44 -4.78
C ILE A 106 9.67 2.93 -6.19
N ASP A 107 9.99 3.79 -7.16
CA ASP A 107 10.33 3.36 -8.53
C ASP A 107 11.56 2.47 -8.54
N LEU A 108 12.55 2.80 -7.71
CA LEU A 108 13.77 2.00 -7.54
C LEU A 108 13.46 0.68 -6.84
N ALA A 109 12.66 0.71 -5.77
CA ALA A 109 12.25 -0.48 -5.04
C ALA A 109 11.45 -1.47 -5.92
N LEU A 110 10.51 -0.98 -6.72
CA LEU A 110 9.73 -1.82 -7.65
C LEU A 110 10.61 -2.45 -8.72
N ARG A 111 11.58 -1.70 -9.27
CA ARG A 111 12.55 -2.25 -10.24
C ARG A 111 13.43 -3.32 -9.62
N GLU A 112 13.89 -3.10 -8.39
CA GLU A 112 14.69 -4.06 -7.64
C GLU A 112 13.87 -5.32 -7.34
N LEU A 113 12.65 -5.16 -6.81
CA LEU A 113 11.71 -6.24 -6.53
C LEU A 113 11.47 -7.12 -7.76
N VAL A 114 11.07 -6.52 -8.89
CA VAL A 114 10.82 -7.26 -10.14
C VAL A 114 12.07 -7.99 -10.63
N THR A 115 13.25 -7.36 -10.50
CA THR A 115 14.51 -7.98 -10.91
C THR A 115 14.86 -9.18 -10.04
N ARG A 116 14.65 -9.08 -8.72
CA ARG A 116 14.95 -10.14 -7.76
C ARG A 116 13.92 -11.26 -7.74
N LEU A 117 12.66 -10.97 -8.09
CA LEU A 117 11.61 -11.99 -8.18
C LEU A 117 11.61 -12.78 -9.50
N LYS A 118 12.33 -12.29 -10.52
CA LYS A 118 12.40 -12.92 -11.84
C LYS A 118 12.80 -14.42 -11.83
N PRO A 119 13.76 -14.88 -11.00
CA PRO A 119 14.17 -16.29 -10.97
C PRO A 119 13.06 -17.26 -10.56
N PHE A 120 12.08 -16.80 -9.77
CA PHE A 120 10.98 -17.64 -9.26
C PHE A 120 9.85 -17.84 -10.28
N GLY A 121 9.98 -17.29 -11.49
CA GLY A 121 9.01 -17.53 -12.57
C GLY A 121 7.61 -16.99 -12.29
N LEU A 122 7.48 -15.96 -11.44
CA LEU A 122 6.20 -15.33 -11.16
C LEU A 122 5.65 -14.58 -12.38
N THR A 123 4.34 -14.66 -12.60
CA THR A 123 3.66 -13.93 -13.66
C THR A 123 3.53 -12.44 -13.31
N LYS A 124 3.30 -11.60 -14.33
CA LYS A 124 3.06 -10.17 -14.10
C LYS A 124 1.86 -9.93 -13.18
N GLY A 125 0.80 -10.73 -13.32
CA GLY A 125 -0.39 -10.66 -12.49
C GLY A 125 -0.08 -10.97 -11.02
N GLU A 126 0.64 -12.06 -10.78
CA GLU A 126 1.08 -12.47 -9.43
C GLU A 126 1.90 -11.36 -8.76
N VAL A 127 2.89 -10.79 -9.45
CA VAL A 127 3.73 -9.70 -8.90
C VAL A 127 2.90 -8.46 -8.59
N VAL A 128 1.98 -8.07 -9.47
CA VAL A 128 1.11 -6.90 -9.24
C VAL A 128 0.18 -7.14 -8.05
N MET A 129 -0.35 -8.35 -7.89
CA MET A 129 -1.20 -8.71 -6.76
C MET A 129 -0.44 -8.75 -5.44
N ILE A 130 0.79 -9.29 -5.42
CA ILE A 130 1.68 -9.27 -4.25
C ILE A 130 1.90 -7.82 -3.77
N VAL A 131 2.19 -6.91 -4.69
CA VAL A 131 2.37 -5.48 -4.39
C VAL A 131 1.05 -4.84 -3.93
N ASN A 132 -0.06 -5.08 -4.63
CA ASN A 132 -1.33 -4.43 -4.30
C ASN A 132 -1.92 -4.89 -2.97
N LEU A 133 -1.72 -6.16 -2.60
CA LEU A 133 -2.18 -6.74 -1.33
C LEU A 133 -1.19 -6.54 -0.17
N GLY A 134 0.05 -6.13 -0.46
CA GLY A 134 1.06 -5.94 0.58
C GLY A 134 1.54 -7.24 1.23
N VAL A 135 1.57 -8.33 0.47
CA VAL A 135 1.94 -9.66 0.98
C VAL A 135 3.35 -9.59 1.58
N GLY A 136 3.51 -10.04 2.83
CA GLY A 136 4.80 -10.05 3.53
C GLY A 136 5.27 -8.69 4.07
N VAL A 137 4.54 -7.59 3.84
CA VAL A 137 4.81 -6.28 4.45
C VAL A 137 4.05 -6.18 5.76
N ASP A 138 4.75 -5.95 6.86
CA ASP A 138 4.20 -5.94 8.23
C ASP A 138 2.84 -5.23 8.32
N THR A 139 1.76 -6.03 8.43
CA THR A 139 0.39 -5.55 8.63
C THR A 139 0.05 -5.35 10.10
N SER A 140 1.02 -5.56 11.01
CA SER A 140 0.91 -5.53 12.48
C SER A 140 0.45 -4.19 13.10
N SER A 141 -0.03 -3.24 12.30
CA SER A 141 -0.77 -2.08 12.75
C SER A 141 -2.18 -2.06 12.13
N GLY A 142 -3.10 -2.83 12.73
CA GLY A 142 -4.54 -2.55 12.74
C GLY A 142 -5.29 -2.63 11.41
N GLY A 143 -5.84 -3.81 11.11
CA GLY A 143 -6.99 -3.99 10.22
C GLY A 143 -7.86 -5.12 10.78
N PRO A 144 -9.19 -4.99 10.78
CA PRO A 144 -10.08 -5.89 11.49
C PRO A 144 -9.91 -7.32 10.99
N ARG A 145 -9.77 -8.26 11.93
CA ARG A 145 -9.85 -9.69 11.63
C ARG A 145 -11.18 -9.93 10.91
N ALA A 146 -11.10 -10.45 9.69
CA ALA A 146 -12.26 -10.95 8.98
C ALA A 146 -12.90 -12.06 9.84
N GLY A 147 -14.07 -11.78 10.42
CA GLY A 147 -14.75 -12.71 11.31
C GLY A 147 -15.78 -12.13 12.28
N GLU A 148 -16.15 -10.85 12.19
CA GLU A 148 -17.32 -10.32 12.90
C GLU A 148 -18.49 -10.24 11.92
N GLU A 149 -19.21 -11.35 11.79
CA GLU A 149 -20.57 -11.32 11.28
C GLU A 149 -21.43 -10.46 12.22
N GLU A 150 -22.09 -9.44 11.68
CA GLU A 150 -23.14 -8.69 12.36
C GLU A 150 -24.32 -9.63 12.64
N GLY A 151 -24.30 -10.26 13.81
CA GLY A 151 -25.43 -10.98 14.38
C GLY A 151 -26.23 -10.08 15.31
N GLU A 152 -27.35 -9.57 14.80
CA GLU A 152 -28.49 -9.09 15.60
C GLU A 152 -28.99 -10.23 16.52
N GLY A 153 -29.14 -9.98 17.81
CA GLY A 153 -29.86 -10.90 18.71
C GLY A 153 -29.26 -10.98 20.10
N GLY A 154 -29.88 -10.29 21.05
CA GLY A 154 -29.56 -10.47 22.47
C GLY A 154 -30.03 -11.83 22.96
N GLU A 155 -29.27 -12.41 23.89
CA GLU A 155 -29.77 -13.00 25.14
C GLU A 155 -28.55 -13.41 25.98
N GLN A 156 -28.66 -13.11 27.27
CA GLN A 156 -27.73 -13.49 28.32
C GLN A 156 -27.75 -15.01 28.45
N ASP A 157 -26.59 -15.67 28.53
CA ASP A 157 -26.30 -16.57 29.64
C ASP A 157 -24.91 -17.23 29.58
N GLN A 158 -24.34 -17.43 30.78
CA GLN A 158 -23.43 -18.51 31.17
C GLN A 158 -21.97 -18.44 30.63
N MET A 159 -20.91 -18.74 31.38
CA MET A 159 -20.74 -19.40 32.68
C MET A 159 -19.35 -19.02 33.21
N GLU A 160 -19.30 -18.62 34.48
CA GLU A 160 -18.10 -18.47 35.31
C GLU A 160 -17.57 -19.88 35.63
N VAL A 161 -16.30 -20.19 35.30
CA VAL A 161 -15.64 -21.42 35.75
C VAL A 161 -14.23 -21.09 36.21
N ASP A 162 -13.97 -21.52 37.43
CA ASP A 162 -12.89 -21.18 38.34
C ASP A 162 -11.46 -21.33 37.82
N GLU A 163 -10.66 -20.38 38.29
CA GLU A 163 -9.21 -20.36 38.43
C GLU A 163 -8.74 -21.54 39.30
N VAL A 164 -7.87 -22.38 38.76
CA VAL A 164 -7.09 -23.34 39.56
C VAL A 164 -5.61 -23.20 39.17
N GLU A 165 -4.91 -22.42 40.00
CA GLU A 165 -3.45 -22.42 40.12
C GLU A 165 -3.00 -23.77 40.73
N GLU A 166 -2.11 -24.48 40.06
CA GLU A 166 -1.14 -25.35 40.75
C GLU A 166 0.10 -25.63 39.88
N GLY A 167 1.27 -25.29 40.42
CA GLY A 167 2.39 -26.24 40.46
C GLY A 167 3.35 -26.34 39.27
N ASN A 168 4.30 -25.42 39.22
CA ASN A 168 5.65 -25.55 38.65
C ASN A 168 6.32 -26.93 38.86
N GLU A 169 6.77 -27.60 37.78
CA GLU A 169 8.03 -28.38 37.72
C GLU A 169 8.58 -28.41 36.28
N GLY A 170 9.91 -28.36 36.17
CA GLY A 170 10.63 -27.91 34.99
C GLY A 170 10.79 -28.89 33.84
N VAL A 171 11.03 -28.32 32.67
CA VAL A 171 11.77 -28.95 31.57
C VAL A 171 12.81 -27.95 31.09
N GLU A 172 14.04 -28.12 31.58
CA GLU A 172 15.23 -27.68 30.86
C GLU A 172 15.54 -28.74 29.80
N GLU A 173 15.41 -28.38 28.52
CA GLU A 173 16.20 -28.92 27.41
C GLU A 173 16.19 -27.82 26.33
N ALA A 174 17.22 -26.99 26.23
CA ALA A 174 18.50 -27.29 25.57
C ALA A 174 18.30 -27.77 24.13
N GLY A 175 18.44 -26.86 23.17
CA GLY A 175 18.44 -27.23 21.75
C GLY A 175 18.38 -26.04 20.82
N GLY A 176 19.45 -25.26 20.76
CA GLY A 176 19.64 -24.35 19.65
C GLY A 176 19.83 -25.14 18.36
N GLU A 177 18.86 -25.08 17.46
CA GLU A 177 19.10 -25.24 16.02
C GLU A 177 18.93 -23.88 15.35
N SER A 178 20.03 -23.13 15.36
CA SER A 178 20.28 -22.17 14.30
C SER A 178 20.58 -22.99 13.03
N GLY A 179 19.62 -23.03 12.10
CA GLY A 179 19.85 -23.58 10.76
C GLY A 179 18.69 -24.39 10.19
N GLY A 180 17.62 -23.73 9.77
CA GLY A 180 16.61 -24.32 8.89
C GLY A 180 15.88 -23.21 8.17
N GLY A 181 15.84 -23.24 6.84
CA GLY A 181 15.12 -22.29 5.98
C GLY A 181 13.60 -22.37 6.10
N GLY A 182 13.07 -22.64 7.31
CA GLY A 182 11.66 -22.74 7.58
C GLY A 182 11.01 -21.35 7.72
N LEU A 183 9.74 -21.27 7.32
CA LEU A 183 8.91 -20.08 7.49
C LEU A 183 8.74 -19.78 8.99
N SER A 184 8.88 -18.50 9.36
CA SER A 184 8.63 -18.05 10.73
C SER A 184 7.11 -18.01 11.01
N GLU A 185 6.73 -17.97 12.30
CA GLU A 185 5.31 -17.90 12.68
C GLU A 185 4.59 -16.67 12.07
N GLU A 186 5.33 -15.58 11.89
CA GLU A 186 4.88 -14.34 11.26
C GLU A 186 4.63 -14.49 9.74
N ASP A 187 5.24 -15.50 9.11
CA ASP A 187 5.15 -15.77 7.68
C ASP A 187 3.90 -16.56 7.28
N TYR A 188 3.26 -17.28 8.20
CA TYR A 188 2.07 -18.09 7.88
C TYR A 188 0.92 -17.25 7.31
N GLY A 189 0.74 -16.02 7.79
CA GLY A 189 -0.27 -15.11 7.23
C GLY A 189 0.06 -14.69 5.80
N ALA A 190 1.34 -14.44 5.52
CA ALA A 190 1.79 -14.07 4.17
C ALA A 190 1.77 -15.28 3.22
N LEU A 191 2.08 -16.47 3.73
CA LEU A 191 1.98 -17.75 3.01
C LEU A 191 0.55 -18.00 2.51
N ALA A 192 -0.43 -17.85 3.41
CA ALA A 192 -1.83 -18.03 3.06
C ALA A 192 -2.28 -17.05 1.95
N LEU A 193 -1.79 -15.81 1.98
CA LEU A 193 -2.05 -14.86 0.88
C LEU A 193 -1.35 -15.27 -0.41
N LEU A 194 -0.11 -15.77 -0.37
CA LEU A 194 0.57 -16.29 -1.55
C LEU A 194 -0.17 -17.46 -2.18
N ASP A 195 -0.79 -18.35 -1.39
CA ASP A 195 -1.64 -19.44 -1.90
C ASP A 195 -2.87 -18.97 -2.66
N THR A 196 -3.41 -17.81 -2.27
CA THR A 196 -4.54 -17.22 -3.00
C THR A 196 -4.11 -16.49 -4.27
N VAL A 197 -2.86 -16.05 -4.36
CA VAL A 197 -2.35 -15.24 -5.48
C VAL A 197 -1.66 -16.09 -6.54
N ILE A 198 -0.91 -17.11 -6.12
CA ILE A 198 -0.12 -17.98 -6.99
C ILE A 198 -0.86 -19.31 -7.10
N GLU A 199 -1.38 -19.59 -8.29
CA GLU A 199 -2.01 -20.87 -8.59
C GLU A 199 -0.97 -22.00 -8.55
N GLU A 200 -1.36 -23.14 -7.97
CA GLU A 200 -0.51 -24.35 -7.87
C GLU A 200 0.85 -24.06 -7.22
N ARG A 201 0.86 -23.13 -6.24
CA ARG A 201 2.08 -22.62 -5.59
C ARG A 201 2.98 -23.73 -5.06
N GLU A 202 2.41 -24.74 -4.39
CA GLU A 202 3.13 -25.87 -3.80
C GLU A 202 3.82 -26.76 -4.85
N GLU A 203 3.31 -26.81 -6.07
CA GLU A 203 3.92 -27.57 -7.17
C GLU A 203 5.02 -26.75 -7.89
N ARG A 204 4.90 -25.43 -7.87
CA ARG A 204 5.79 -24.51 -8.59
C ARG A 204 6.97 -24.01 -7.77
N LEU A 205 6.81 -23.86 -6.46
CA LEU A 205 7.75 -23.20 -5.57
C LEU A 205 7.95 -24.02 -4.30
N SER A 206 9.21 -24.22 -3.93
CA SER A 206 9.56 -24.84 -2.65
C SER A 206 9.28 -23.90 -1.47
N GLU A 207 9.21 -24.43 -0.25
CA GLU A 207 9.11 -23.59 0.96
C GLU A 207 10.30 -22.64 1.11
N ASP A 208 11.50 -23.08 0.73
CA ASP A 208 12.72 -22.25 0.70
C ASP A 208 12.60 -21.09 -0.30
N ASP A 209 11.97 -21.32 -1.46
CA ASP A 209 11.71 -20.26 -2.45
C ASP A 209 10.72 -19.23 -1.89
N VAL A 210 9.67 -19.70 -1.20
CA VAL A 210 8.68 -18.80 -0.58
C VAL A 210 9.33 -17.94 0.50
N ALA A 211 10.16 -18.53 1.36
CA ALA A 211 10.90 -17.79 2.38
C ALA A 211 11.80 -16.71 1.74
N GLN A 212 12.46 -17.03 0.63
CA GLN A 212 13.26 -16.07 -0.13
C GLN A 212 12.41 -14.96 -0.76
N ILE A 213 11.26 -15.29 -1.35
CA ILE A 213 10.33 -14.29 -1.92
C ILE A 213 9.87 -13.31 -0.85
N LEU A 214 9.43 -13.79 0.32
CA LEU A 214 9.00 -12.95 1.43
C LEU A 214 10.14 -12.05 1.94
N THR A 215 11.36 -12.59 2.02
CA THR A 215 12.55 -11.82 2.38
C THR A 215 12.81 -10.70 1.38
N ILE A 216 12.77 -10.98 0.08
CA ILE A 216 12.95 -9.99 -0.99
C ILE A 216 11.89 -8.88 -0.88
N ILE A 217 10.62 -9.24 -0.64
CA ILE A 217 9.53 -8.27 -0.51
C ILE A 217 9.77 -7.33 0.68
N ARG A 218 10.16 -7.88 1.84
CA ARG A 218 10.47 -7.08 3.04
C ARG A 218 11.65 -6.15 2.84
N GLU A 219 12.70 -6.62 2.16
CA GLU A 219 13.89 -5.81 1.92
C GLU A 219 13.65 -4.65 0.97
N THR A 220 12.76 -4.84 -0.01
CA THR A 220 12.50 -3.86 -1.07
C THR A 220 11.34 -2.92 -0.75
N LEU A 221 10.21 -3.45 -0.27
CA LEU A 221 8.98 -2.70 0.01
C LEU A 221 8.77 -2.42 1.50
N GLY A 222 9.42 -3.16 2.38
CA GLY A 222 9.35 -2.90 3.81
C GLY A 222 9.96 -1.55 4.14
N SER A 223 9.36 -0.86 5.10
CA SER A 223 9.98 0.32 5.69
C SER A 223 11.30 -0.10 6.33
N LYS A 224 12.41 0.16 5.66
CA LYS A 224 13.75 0.05 6.24
C LYS A 224 13.72 0.88 7.51
N ARG A 225 13.61 0.22 8.68
CA ARG A 225 13.63 0.88 9.99
C ARG A 225 14.79 1.86 9.90
N ARG A 226 14.52 3.17 9.93
CA ARG A 226 15.56 4.21 9.84
C ARG A 226 16.54 3.91 10.97
N THR A 227 17.60 3.16 10.68
CA THR A 227 18.70 2.95 11.61
C THR A 227 19.27 4.34 11.83
N GLY A 228 19.17 4.80 13.07
CA GLY A 228 19.34 6.20 13.43
C GLY A 228 20.54 6.85 12.76
N SER A 229 20.30 8.06 12.24
CA SER A 229 21.36 9.02 11.96
C SER A 229 22.10 9.28 13.27
N VAL A 230 23.22 8.61 13.46
CA VAL A 230 24.29 9.08 14.33
C VAL A 230 25.22 9.87 13.41
N GLY A 231 25.29 11.18 13.64
CA GLY A 231 26.12 12.14 12.94
C GLY A 231 25.79 13.54 13.41
#